data_AF-I8VI90-F1
#
_entry.id   AF-I8VI90-F1
#
_cell.length_a   1.000
_cell.length_b   1.000
_cell.length_c   1.000
_cell.angle_alpha   90.00
_cell.angle_beta   90.00
_cell.angle_gamma   90.00
#
_symmetry.space_group_name_H-M   'P 1'
#
loop_
_entity.id
_entity.type
_entity.pdbx_description
1 polymer ?
#
loop_
_entity_poly.entity_id
_entity_poly.type
_entity_poly.pdbx_seq_one_letter_code
_entity_poly.pdbx_strand_id
1 'polypeptide(L)'
;MKTNTFTIVPYARYFFLSSNVVRLFADGGFGFSTSKTKGNDALNSWNIGIKPGIAIKLSDHFCLVAKYGFLGYSKKENHGYESENVGIDFDTDELNFGFHYIF
;
A
#
# COMPACT_ATOMS: atom_id res chain seq x y z
N MET A 1 -1.55 29.66 2.26
CA MET A 1 -2.84 28.95 2.42
C MET A 1 -2.60 27.72 3.29
N LYS A 2 -3.52 27.37 4.21
CA LYS A 2 -3.40 26.13 5.02
C LYS A 2 -4.18 25.02 4.32
N THR A 3 -3.49 23.93 3.99
CA THR A 3 -4.08 22.70 3.46
C THR A 3 -3.97 21.64 4.54
N ASN A 4 -5.10 21.07 4.93
CA ASN A 4 -5.13 19.95 5.86
C ASN A 4 -5.41 18.68 5.06
N THR A 5 -4.48 17.74 5.12
CA THR A 5 -4.63 16.41 4.52
C THR A 5 -4.78 15.39 5.63
N PHE A 6 -5.83 14.58 5.54
CA PHE A 6 -6.03 13.43 6.40
C PHE A 6 -5.95 12.18 5.53
N THR A 7 -5.05 11.28 5.89
CA THR A 7 -4.83 10.02 5.16
C THR A 7 -4.91 8.87 6.14
N ILE A 8 -5.73 7.89 5.83
CA ILE A 8 -5.85 6.64 6.58
C ILE A 8 -5.64 5.48 5.61
N VAL A 9 -4.79 4.51 5.99
CA VAL A 9 -4.48 3.37 5.13
C VAL A 9 -4.56 2.09 5.96
N PRO A 10 -5.77 1.58 6.29
CA PRO A 10 -5.89 0.24 6.83
C PRO A 10 -5.29 -0.79 5.87
N TYR A 11 -4.48 -1.68 6.43
CA TYR A 11 -3.95 -2.83 5.71
C TYR A 11 -4.15 -4.10 6.54
N ALA A 12 -4.44 -5.18 5.83
CA ALA A 12 -4.55 -6.53 6.35
C ALA A 12 -3.51 -7.39 5.64
N ARG A 13 -2.61 -7.98 6.43
CA ARG A 13 -1.62 -8.93 5.92
C ARG A 13 -2.14 -10.35 6.11
N TYR A 14 -2.26 -11.09 5.02
CA TYR A 14 -2.61 -12.51 5.03
C TYR A 14 -1.39 -13.36 4.68
N PHE A 15 -0.98 -14.25 5.58
CA PHE A 15 0.08 -15.22 5.33
C PHE A 15 -0.54 -16.52 4.84
N PHE A 16 -0.32 -16.85 3.57
CA PHE A 16 -0.88 -18.09 2.98
C PHE A 16 0.12 -19.25 3.01
N LEU A 17 1.42 -18.94 3.07
CA LEU A 17 2.47 -19.96 3.25
C LEU A 17 3.39 -19.51 4.37
N SER A 18 3.57 -20.34 5.39
CA SER A 18 4.54 -20.09 6.45
C SER A 18 5.35 -21.34 6.73
N SER A 19 6.60 -21.34 6.28
CA SER A 19 7.61 -22.35 6.60
C SER A 19 8.63 -21.80 7.60
N ASN A 20 9.55 -22.65 8.06
CA ASN A 20 10.57 -22.27 9.04
C ASN A 20 11.55 -21.20 8.50
N VAL A 21 11.74 -21.14 7.18
CA VAL A 21 12.68 -20.23 6.51
C VAL A 21 11.97 -19.21 5.61
N VAL A 22 10.87 -19.59 4.96
CA VAL A 22 10.17 -18.73 3.98
C VAL A 22 8.71 -18.57 4.36
N ARG A 23 8.22 -17.34 4.29
CA ARG A 23 6.82 -16.97 4.50
C ARG A 23 6.33 -16.17 3.31
N LEU A 24 5.25 -16.58 2.69
CA LEU A 24 4.58 -15.80 1.65
C LEU A 24 3.37 -15.11 2.25
N PHE A 25 3.18 -13.86 1.89
CA PHE A 25 2.09 -13.04 2.35
C PHE A 25 1.49 -12.20 1.23
N ALA A 26 0.23 -11.81 1.42
CA ALA A 26 -0.44 -10.82 0.60
C ALA A 26 -0.95 -9.71 1.52
N ASP A 27 -0.52 -8.47 1.24
CA ASP A 27 -0.95 -7.27 1.94
C ASP A 27 -2.13 -6.66 1.19
N GLY A 28 -3.36 -6.92 1.64
CA GLY A 28 -4.54 -6.23 1.15
C GLY A 28 -4.74 -4.93 1.92
N GLY A 29 -4.79 -3.79 1.24
CA GLY A 29 -4.95 -2.48 1.86
C GLY A 29 -6.00 -1.63 1.18
N PHE A 30 -6.62 -0.75 1.97
CA PHE A 30 -7.48 0.32 1.50
C PHE A 30 -6.91 1.62 2.03
N GLY A 31 -6.58 2.57 1.17
CA GLY A 31 -6.17 3.92 1.55
C GLY A 31 -7.27 4.92 1.22
N PHE A 32 -7.60 5.79 2.16
CA PHE A 32 -8.48 6.92 1.95
C PHE A 32 -7.74 8.19 2.37
N SER A 33 -7.75 9.20 1.51
CA SER A 33 -7.10 10.47 1.72
C SER A 33 -8.05 11.60 1.33
N THR A 34 -8.27 12.54 2.25
CA THR A 34 -9.05 13.74 1.98
C THR A 34 -8.19 14.97 2.25
N SER A 35 -8.11 15.87 1.28
CA SER A 35 -7.34 17.10 1.38
C SER A 35 -8.26 18.29 1.20
N LYS A 36 -8.29 19.17 2.19
CA LYS A 36 -9.09 20.40 2.14
C LYS A 36 -8.18 21.62 2.18
N THR A 37 -8.29 22.46 1.15
CA THR A 37 -7.59 23.75 1.05
C THR A 37 -8.58 24.87 1.38
N LYS A 38 -8.17 25.85 2.22
CA LYS A 38 -9.01 27.02 2.53
C LYS A 38 -9.33 27.80 1.25
N GLY A 39 -10.62 27.87 0.88
CA GLY A 39 -11.12 28.61 -0.27
C GLY A 39 -11.35 27.77 -1.55
N ASN A 40 -11.22 26.44 -1.47
CA ASN A 40 -11.44 25.54 -2.61
C ASN A 40 -12.13 24.24 -2.15
N ASP A 41 -12.63 23.44 -3.11
CA ASP A 41 -13.34 22.19 -2.86
C ASP A 41 -12.43 21.11 -2.23
N ALA A 42 -13.04 20.24 -1.43
CA ALA A 42 -12.35 19.11 -0.81
C ALA A 42 -12.01 18.06 -1.88
N LEU A 43 -10.74 17.67 -1.97
CA LEU A 43 -10.29 16.62 -2.88
C LEU A 43 -10.25 15.30 -2.12
N ASN A 44 -11.06 14.32 -2.55
CA ASN A 44 -11.02 12.98 -2.00
C ASN A 44 -10.26 12.06 -2.95
N SER A 45 -9.45 11.19 -2.37
CA SER A 45 -8.71 10.18 -3.08
C SER A 45 -8.77 8.90 -2.29
N TRP A 46 -9.09 7.79 -2.94
CA TRP A 46 -9.05 6.49 -2.31
C TRP A 46 -8.31 5.50 -3.17
N ASN A 47 -7.74 4.49 -2.54
CA ASN A 47 -7.05 3.40 -3.17
C ASN A 47 -7.44 2.11 -2.45
N ILE A 48 -7.49 1.03 -3.20
CA ILE A 48 -7.65 -0.32 -2.68
C ILE A 48 -6.73 -1.22 -3.48
N GLY A 49 -6.06 -2.16 -2.86
CA GLY A 49 -5.27 -3.11 -3.61
C GLY A 49 -4.61 -4.15 -2.75
N ILE A 50 -3.95 -5.07 -3.42
CA ILE A 50 -3.20 -6.15 -2.81
C ILE A 50 -1.75 -6.06 -3.26
N LYS A 51 -0.81 -6.23 -2.32
CA LYS A 51 0.62 -6.34 -2.59
C LYS A 51 1.08 -7.72 -2.16
N PRO A 52 1.37 -8.66 -3.09
CA PRO A 52 2.01 -9.92 -2.72
C PRO A 52 3.46 -9.66 -2.26
N GLY A 53 3.94 -10.50 -1.36
CA GLY A 53 5.28 -10.41 -0.83
C GLY A 53 5.79 -11.73 -0.24
N ILE A 54 7.10 -11.80 -0.11
CA ILE A 54 7.85 -12.92 0.45
C ILE A 54 8.70 -12.42 1.60
N ALA A 55 8.72 -13.15 2.70
CA ALA A 55 9.58 -12.91 3.84
C ALA A 55 10.46 -14.14 4.06
N ILE A 56 11.77 -13.95 4.07
CA ILE A 56 12.78 -14.98 4.28
C ILE A 56 13.40 -14.72 5.65
N LYS A 57 13.25 -15.66 6.58
CA LYS A 57 13.89 -15.66 7.88
C LYS A 57 15.35 -16.11 7.69
N LEU A 58 16.31 -15.19 7.79
CA LEU A 58 17.74 -15.51 7.71
C LEU A 58 18.29 -16.01 9.05
N SER A 59 17.75 -15.53 10.17
CA SER A 59 18.15 -15.92 11.53
C SER A 59 17.00 -15.71 12.49
N ASP A 60 17.13 -16.13 13.76
CA ASP A 60 16.07 -15.96 14.75
C ASP A 60 15.64 -14.52 14.97
N HIS A 61 16.53 -13.56 14.72
CA HIS A 61 16.27 -12.12 14.87
C HIS A 61 16.08 -11.37 13.54
N PHE A 62 16.40 -11.99 12.40
CA PHE A 62 16.45 -11.31 11.10
C PHE A 62 15.49 -11.92 10.08
N CYS A 63 14.54 -11.12 9.60
CA CYS A 63 13.67 -11.44 8.48
C CYS A 63 13.90 -10.44 7.34
N LEU A 64 14.28 -10.93 6.17
CA LEU A 64 14.26 -10.16 4.93
C LEU A 64 12.86 -10.22 4.34
N VAL A 65 12.26 -9.07 4.05
CA VAL A 65 10.92 -8.95 3.47
C VAL A 65 11.08 -8.32 2.09
N ALA A 66 10.62 -8.98 1.04
CA ALA A 66 10.52 -8.41 -0.29
C ALA A 66 9.04 -8.34 -0.68
N LYS A 67 8.57 -7.17 -1.10
CA LYS A 67 7.22 -6.98 -1.64
C LYS A 67 7.33 -6.67 -3.13
N TYR A 68 6.38 -7.19 -3.90
CA TYR A 68 6.41 -7.05 -5.35
C TYR A 68 5.07 -6.60 -5.89
N GLY A 69 5.07 -5.41 -6.49
CA GLY A 69 3.93 -4.85 -7.21
C GLY A 69 2.74 -4.44 -6.33
N PHE A 70 1.84 -3.66 -6.93
CA PHE A 70 0.59 -3.25 -6.34
C PHE A 70 -0.56 -3.49 -7.31
N LEU A 71 -1.36 -4.51 -7.01
CA LEU A 71 -2.55 -4.78 -7.80
C LEU A 71 -3.75 -4.11 -7.14
N GLY A 72 -4.21 -2.99 -7.68
CA GLY A 72 -5.25 -2.21 -7.05
C GLY A 72 -6.08 -1.33 -7.97
N TYR A 73 -6.90 -0.51 -7.35
CA TYR A 73 -7.72 0.53 -7.94
C TYR A 73 -7.45 1.80 -7.14
N SER A 74 -7.28 2.94 -7.81
CA SER A 74 -7.13 4.21 -7.11
C SER A 74 -7.97 5.29 -7.79
N LYS A 75 -8.95 5.84 -7.08
CA LYS A 75 -9.72 6.99 -7.57
C LYS A 75 -9.16 8.25 -6.95
N LYS A 76 -8.83 9.23 -7.78
CA LYS A 76 -8.45 10.58 -7.36
C LYS A 76 -9.47 11.56 -7.93
N GLU A 77 -10.20 12.25 -7.09
CA GLU A 77 -10.97 13.42 -7.53
C GLU A 77 -10.00 14.59 -7.72
N ASN A 78 -10.02 15.19 -8.92
CA ASN A 78 -9.42 16.48 -9.20
C ASN A 78 -10.52 17.40 -9.73
N HIS A 79 -10.61 18.62 -9.19
CA HIS A 79 -11.61 19.66 -9.47
C HIS A 79 -12.35 19.54 -10.81
N GLY A 80 -13.51 18.88 -10.80
CA GLY A 80 -14.43 18.81 -11.95
C GLY A 80 -14.17 17.73 -13.00
N TYR A 81 -13.12 16.92 -12.85
CA TYR A 81 -12.86 15.76 -13.68
C TYR A 81 -12.78 14.50 -12.82
N GLU A 82 -13.82 13.68 -12.84
CA GLU A 82 -13.78 12.32 -12.29
C GLU A 82 -12.79 11.49 -13.11
N SER A 83 -11.54 11.42 -12.66
CA SER A 83 -10.53 10.53 -13.24
C SER A 83 -10.56 9.21 -12.49
N GLU A 84 -11.37 8.28 -12.99
CA GLU A 84 -11.41 6.90 -12.50
C GLU A 84 -10.19 6.15 -13.05
N ASN A 85 -9.11 6.14 -12.28
CA ASN A 85 -7.91 5.40 -12.63
C ASN A 85 -8.00 3.99 -12.04
N VAL A 86 -8.53 3.06 -12.85
CA VAL A 86 -8.34 1.62 -12.62
C VAL A 86 -6.89 1.28 -12.93
N GLY A 87 -6.01 1.51 -11.95
CA GLY A 87 -4.57 1.31 -12.08
C GLY A 87 -4.16 -0.06 -11.58
N ILE A 88 -4.09 -1.03 -12.48
CA ILE A 88 -3.27 -2.22 -12.24
C ILE A 88 -1.81 -1.77 -12.33
N ASP A 89 -1.21 -1.44 -11.19
CA ASP A 89 0.17 -1.00 -11.11
C ASP A 89 1.08 -2.22 -10.93
N PHE A 90 1.24 -2.99 -12.01
CA PHE A 90 2.30 -4.00 -12.10
C PHE A 90 3.65 -3.31 -12.35
N ASP A 91 3.96 -2.29 -11.55
CA ASP A 91 5.26 -1.67 -11.61
C ASP A 91 6.26 -2.63 -10.96
N THR A 92 7.04 -3.27 -11.83
CA THR A 92 8.12 -4.18 -11.46
C THR A 92 9.23 -3.42 -10.72
N ASP A 93 9.22 -2.09 -10.85
CA ASP A 93 10.13 -1.15 -10.18
C ASP A 93 9.75 -0.84 -8.72
N GLU A 94 8.55 -1.20 -8.24
CA GLU A 94 8.16 -1.02 -6.84
C GLU A 94 8.63 -2.19 -5.94
N LEU A 95 9.81 -2.75 -6.25
CA LEU A 95 10.38 -3.87 -5.54
C LEU A 95 10.99 -3.37 -4.21
N ASN A 96 10.21 -3.50 -3.15
CA ASN A 96 10.56 -3.00 -1.83
C ASN A 96 11.23 -4.10 -1.01
N PHE A 97 12.53 -3.94 -0.73
CA PHE A 97 13.25 -4.75 0.25
C PHE A 97 13.23 -4.07 1.61
N GLY A 98 12.76 -4.79 2.63
CA GLY A 98 12.74 -4.35 4.02
C GLY A 98 13.42 -5.37 4.92
N PHE A 99 14.11 -4.90 5.94
CA PHE A 99 14.63 -5.73 7.02
C PHE A 99 13.71 -5.60 8.22
N HIS A 100 13.14 -6.72 8.65
CA HIS A 100 12.36 -6.82 9.89
C HIS A 100 13.24 -7.47 10.95
N TYR A 101 13.54 -6.69 12.00
CA TYR A 101 14.17 -7.19 13.20
C TYR A 101 13.10 -7.60 14.20
N ILE A 102 13.14 -8.86 14.65
CA ILE A 102 12.21 -9.40 15.65
C ILE A 102 13.00 -9.51 16.97
N PHE A 103 12.56 -8.77 17.99
CA PHE A 103 13.08 -8.83 19.36
C PHE A 103 12.49 -10.00 20.12
#